data_AF-A0A564W0N6-F1
#
_entry.id   AF-A0A564W0N6-F1
#
_cell.length_a   1.000
_cell.length_b   1.000
_cell.length_c   1.000
_cell.angle_alpha   90.00
_cell.angle_beta   90.00
_cell.angle_gamma   90.00
#
_symmetry.space_group_name_H-M   'P 1'
#
loop_
_entity.id
_entity.type
_entity.pdbx_description
1 polymer ?
#
loop_
_entity_poly.entity_id
_entity_poly.type
_entity_poly.pdbx_seq_one_letter_code
_entity_poly.pdbx_strand_id
1 'polypeptide(L)'
;MWFELVPAPHADGADDDAGFQRDAKAMADAIGLSSRPGWLDWWRHDDGCRLVAAGERRWVEVSDRYGQKAGELVARAAHASIRACERPDVLDRPTVWAHAFVPISASLARTARDGEPSLERPRLDAGEDAVIVVNVRRLGWVESGRLSDWLGDEYNMQADTSKLRGEGLGACRVMAGGTDPRTAMDQAKRAANALNLGLVPGLSAHVSRPGLGLVLCMLAMLSASLPPVLLLPAAPAWLMTVPAFMLAGTAGAVVRWRLRHDPVNDLAQRPRHYWWRARRRWARAADLKTRMAGDDQNADGPDRKRRVHAYAFQRSTLPLPCGALAALAVPSGRRNASVSALTVMPDQLDGCDGPILGVDAERRTVRMSADALYGGVMLMGEPGGGKSNMMHGVAGWMGSRHHMGDVLVDFESKGVDAQPVLKRLIPGLLVVDVNDPATPMIDLLGAGPAAERADRFANLMQAALGVQQVGPQSRIQLRDATLVALTGLNVPDLKARCNACNVPVPSGWVEYAARLLGRNGVVDARMLGRASVFACDTRGVRDAVERLHGGVSDKGTPKIRDGELAGLLRAPMNKMDVLASAGRVFAPGRRVLSWASVIRRSAHAGDVRIMVNLI
;
A
#
# COMPACT_ATOMS: atom_id res chain seq x y z
N MET A 1 10.89 -23.82 21.07
CA MET A 1 9.46 -24.22 21.09
C MET A 1 8.69 -23.62 19.93
N TRP A 2 7.71 -24.35 19.39
CA TRP A 2 6.84 -23.90 18.30
C TRP A 2 5.42 -23.59 18.81
N PHE A 3 4.85 -22.51 18.30
CA PHE A 3 3.48 -22.09 18.57
C PHE A 3 2.77 -21.72 17.27
N GLU A 4 1.56 -22.21 17.08
CA GLU A 4 0.64 -21.71 16.08
C GLU A 4 -0.12 -20.50 16.64
N LEU A 5 -0.22 -19.44 15.83
CA LEU A 5 -0.95 -18.22 16.18
C LEU A 5 -2.37 -18.33 15.63
N VAL A 6 -3.34 -18.43 16.55
CA VAL A 6 -4.76 -18.54 16.23
C VAL A 6 -5.42 -17.17 16.42
N PRO A 7 -6.18 -16.63 15.45
CA PRO A 7 -6.84 -15.34 15.62
C PRO A 7 -7.69 -15.30 16.90
N ALA A 8 -7.53 -14.27 17.72
CA ALA A 8 -8.36 -14.07 18.91
C ALA A 8 -9.53 -13.10 18.59
N PRO A 9 -10.72 -13.27 19.20
CA PRO A 9 -11.81 -12.31 19.07
C PRO A 9 -11.38 -10.96 19.63
N HIS A 10 -11.55 -9.90 18.83
CA HIS A 10 -11.11 -8.55 19.18
C HIS A 10 -12.21 -7.83 19.97
N ALA A 11 -11.86 -7.07 21.01
CA ALA A 11 -12.79 -6.14 21.65
C ALA A 11 -12.75 -4.83 20.88
N ASP A 12 -13.91 -4.36 20.41
CA ASP A 12 -14.10 -3.10 19.71
C ASP A 12 -13.45 -1.92 20.47
N GLY A 13 -12.27 -1.52 20.02
CA GLY A 13 -11.61 -0.29 20.40
C GLY A 13 -10.91 0.26 19.18
N ALA A 14 -11.11 1.54 18.87
CA ALA A 14 -10.36 2.24 17.83
C ALA A 14 -8.88 1.84 17.92
N ASP A 15 -8.27 1.46 16.79
CA ASP A 15 -6.86 1.05 16.67
C ASP A 15 -5.95 2.01 17.46
N ASP A 16 -5.69 1.69 18.73
CA ASP A 16 -4.79 2.45 19.57
C ASP A 16 -3.38 2.08 19.11
N ASP A 17 -2.89 2.80 18.11
CA ASP A 17 -1.54 2.61 17.59
C ASP A 17 -0.49 2.70 18.72
N ALA A 18 -0.75 3.46 19.79
CA ALA A 18 0.14 3.50 20.95
C ALA A 18 0.08 2.19 21.76
N GLY A 19 -1.09 1.59 21.90
CA GLY A 19 -1.30 0.25 22.46
C GLY A 19 -0.60 -0.83 21.65
N PHE A 20 -0.80 -0.84 20.32
CA PHE A 20 -0.13 -1.79 19.42
C PHE A 20 1.40 -1.67 19.48
N GLN A 21 1.95 -0.45 19.45
CA GLN A 21 3.39 -0.24 19.56
C GLN A 21 3.92 -0.67 20.94
N ARG A 22 3.15 -0.47 22.02
CA ARG A 22 3.51 -0.94 23.37
C ARG A 22 3.60 -2.47 23.42
N ASP A 23 2.62 -3.16 22.85
CA ASP A 23 2.61 -4.62 22.78
C ASP A 23 3.72 -5.16 21.87
N ALA A 24 3.97 -4.50 20.73
CA ALA A 24 5.07 -4.84 19.83
C ALA A 24 6.45 -4.68 20.49
N LYS A 25 6.64 -3.63 21.31
CA LYS A 25 7.84 -3.48 22.15
C LYS A 25 7.93 -4.59 23.19
N ALA A 26 6.87 -4.84 23.96
CA ALA A 26 6.85 -5.91 24.95
C ALA A 26 7.16 -7.30 24.35
N MET A 27 6.65 -7.58 23.15
CA MET A 27 7.02 -8.74 22.36
C MET A 27 8.52 -8.74 22.05
N ALA A 28 9.05 -7.67 21.46
CA ALA A 28 10.46 -7.56 21.09
C ALA A 28 11.38 -7.77 22.31
N ASP A 29 11.03 -7.22 23.46
CA ASP A 29 11.69 -7.45 24.75
C ASP A 29 11.68 -8.93 25.15
N ALA A 30 10.51 -9.59 25.05
CA ALA A 30 10.34 -10.98 25.44
C ALA A 30 11.15 -11.97 24.60
N ILE A 31 11.41 -11.65 23.34
CA ILE A 31 12.28 -12.44 22.44
C ILE A 31 13.73 -11.91 22.42
N GLY A 32 14.09 -10.99 23.31
CA GLY A 32 15.47 -10.53 23.52
C GLY A 32 15.99 -9.48 22.54
N LEU A 33 15.14 -8.77 21.81
CA LEU A 33 15.55 -7.75 20.82
C LEU A 33 15.75 -6.34 21.41
N SER A 34 15.23 -6.05 22.61
CA SER A 34 15.11 -4.67 23.12
C SER A 34 16.36 -4.09 23.79
N SER A 35 17.23 -4.93 24.32
CA SER A 35 18.46 -4.48 24.95
C SER A 35 19.48 -4.05 23.90
N ARG A 36 20.11 -2.88 24.06
CA ARG A 36 21.20 -2.46 23.15
C ARG A 36 22.38 -3.43 23.25
N PRO A 37 22.90 -3.95 22.13
CA PRO A 37 23.96 -4.95 22.13
C PRO A 37 25.27 -4.37 22.69
N GLY A 38 25.80 -5.02 23.72
CA GLY A 38 27.14 -4.76 24.24
C GLY A 38 28.20 -5.58 23.49
N TRP A 39 29.47 -5.20 23.61
CA TRP A 39 30.57 -5.97 23.02
C TRP A 39 30.65 -7.41 23.57
N LEU A 40 30.20 -7.63 24.81
CA LEU A 40 30.13 -8.95 25.48
C LEU A 40 29.02 -9.86 24.93
N ASP A 41 28.08 -9.34 24.12
CA ASP A 41 26.97 -10.12 23.60
C ASP A 41 27.29 -10.81 22.25
N TRP A 42 28.54 -10.75 21.77
CA TRP A 42 28.93 -11.19 20.42
C TRP A 42 28.75 -12.70 20.15
N TRP A 43 28.76 -13.54 21.20
CA TRP A 43 28.55 -14.99 21.10
C TRP A 43 27.08 -15.42 21.24
N ARG A 44 26.16 -14.50 21.56
CA ARG A 44 24.75 -14.84 21.80
C ARG A 44 24.04 -15.06 20.47
N HIS A 45 23.52 -16.26 20.27
CA HIS A 45 22.86 -16.66 19.03
C HIS A 45 21.39 -17.02 19.21
N ASP A 46 20.85 -17.02 20.43
CA ASP A 46 19.51 -17.54 20.73
C ASP A 46 18.42 -16.46 20.72
N ASP A 47 18.81 -15.19 20.71
CA ASP A 47 17.90 -14.03 20.69
C ASP A 47 17.12 -13.96 19.36
N GLY A 48 15.85 -13.58 19.44
CA GLY A 48 14.93 -13.44 18.32
C GLY A 48 13.93 -14.59 18.18
N CYS A 49 13.34 -14.73 16.99
CA CYS A 49 12.35 -15.75 16.68
C CYS A 49 12.40 -16.13 15.20
N ARG A 50 11.74 -17.22 14.83
CA ARG A 50 11.44 -17.55 13.44
C ARG A 50 9.92 -17.50 13.25
N LEU A 51 9.49 -16.63 12.35
CA LEU A 51 8.09 -16.52 11.94
C LEU A 51 7.90 -17.29 10.62
N VAL A 52 6.87 -18.12 10.55
CA VAL A 52 6.49 -18.91 9.38
C VAL A 52 5.08 -18.54 8.98
N ALA A 53 4.88 -18.29 7.68
CA ALA A 53 3.59 -18.02 7.07
C ALA A 53 3.36 -18.98 5.89
N ALA A 54 2.25 -19.71 5.91
CA ALA A 54 1.81 -20.56 4.80
C ALA A 54 0.30 -20.40 4.62
N GLY A 55 -0.11 -19.87 3.47
CA GLY A 55 -1.45 -19.34 3.26
C GLY A 55 -1.86 -18.42 4.41
N GLU A 56 -2.90 -18.81 5.13
CA GLU A 56 -3.52 -18.01 6.19
C GLU A 56 -2.98 -18.29 7.59
N ARG A 57 -2.25 -19.41 7.76
CA ARG A 57 -1.73 -19.84 9.05
C ARG A 57 -0.40 -19.16 9.36
N ARG A 58 -0.15 -18.93 10.65
CA ARG A 58 1.09 -18.36 11.16
C ARG A 58 1.62 -19.22 12.29
N TRP A 59 2.94 -19.42 12.28
CA TRP A 59 3.64 -20.09 13.37
C TRP A 59 4.84 -19.27 13.79
N VAL A 60 5.14 -19.31 15.08
CA VAL A 60 6.33 -18.71 15.65
C VAL A 60 7.13 -19.76 16.40
N GLU A 61 8.43 -19.76 16.13
CA GLU A 61 9.41 -20.49 16.94
C GLU A 61 10.18 -19.49 17.79
N VAL A 62 10.21 -19.76 19.09
CA VAL A 62 10.98 -18.99 20.07
C VAL A 62 11.98 -19.92 20.76
N SER A 63 13.16 -19.40 21.10
CA SER A 63 14.15 -20.14 21.87
C SER A 63 13.60 -20.61 23.21
N ASP A 64 13.95 -21.83 23.62
CA ASP A 64 13.43 -22.47 24.84
C ASP A 64 13.76 -21.65 26.10
N ARG A 65 14.84 -20.87 26.07
CA ARG A 65 15.23 -19.94 27.14
C ARG A 65 14.14 -18.92 27.50
N TYR A 66 13.40 -18.44 26.51
CA TYR A 66 12.37 -17.40 26.73
C TYR A 66 11.01 -17.99 27.14
N GLY A 67 10.86 -19.31 27.00
CA GLY A 67 9.69 -20.01 27.50
C GLY A 67 8.41 -19.74 26.71
N GLN A 68 7.30 -20.28 27.24
CA GLN A 68 5.94 -20.07 26.71
C GLN A 68 5.50 -18.60 26.78
N LYS A 69 5.95 -17.86 27.81
CA LYS A 69 5.63 -16.45 28.03
C LYS A 69 5.99 -15.55 26.83
N ALA A 70 7.10 -15.84 26.15
CA ALA A 70 7.47 -15.10 24.95
C ALA A 70 6.53 -15.40 23.78
N GLY A 71 6.08 -16.65 23.62
CA GLY A 71 5.02 -17.00 22.66
C GLY A 71 3.71 -16.26 22.94
N GLU A 72 3.30 -16.18 24.21
CA GLU A 72 2.09 -15.45 24.63
C GLU A 72 2.17 -13.95 24.31
N LEU A 73 3.33 -13.32 24.52
CA LEU A 73 3.54 -11.91 24.20
C LEU A 73 3.62 -11.66 22.69
N VAL A 74 4.18 -12.58 21.90
CA VAL A 74 4.08 -12.54 20.43
C VAL A 74 2.62 -12.62 19.99
N ALA A 75 1.85 -13.54 20.55
CA ALA A 75 0.45 -13.70 20.19
C ALA A 75 -0.39 -12.48 20.58
N ARG A 76 -0.15 -11.91 21.77
CA ARG A 76 -0.80 -10.66 22.20
C ARG A 76 -0.54 -9.52 21.22
N ALA A 77 0.73 -9.30 20.84
CA ALA A 77 1.09 -8.27 19.86
C ALA A 77 0.53 -8.53 18.46
N ALA A 78 0.26 -9.80 18.12
CA ALA A 78 -0.35 -10.23 16.87
C ALA A 78 -1.89 -10.36 16.92
N HIS A 79 -2.53 -9.94 18.02
CA HIS A 79 -3.97 -10.12 18.27
C HIS A 79 -4.43 -11.58 18.09
N ALA A 80 -3.62 -12.50 18.59
CA ALA A 80 -3.80 -13.93 18.49
C ALA A 80 -3.71 -14.61 19.86
N SER A 81 -4.18 -15.85 19.94
CA SER A 81 -3.84 -16.80 21.00
C SER A 81 -2.78 -17.78 20.49
N ILE A 82 -2.02 -18.38 21.42
CA ILE A 82 -1.06 -19.43 21.07
C ILE A 82 -1.66 -20.82 21.20
N ARG A 83 -1.26 -21.72 20.33
CA ARG A 83 -1.38 -23.17 20.50
C ARG A 83 0.01 -23.79 20.35
N ALA A 84 0.53 -24.41 21.41
CA ALA A 84 1.78 -25.16 21.33
C ALA A 84 1.65 -26.27 20.29
N CYS A 85 2.66 -26.43 19.44
CA CYS A 85 2.67 -27.44 18.38
C CYS A 85 4.08 -27.98 18.17
N GLU A 86 4.19 -29.06 17.41
CA GLU A 86 5.47 -29.50 16.86
C GLU A 86 5.89 -28.59 15.70
N ARG A 87 7.08 -28.86 15.13
CA ARG A 87 7.57 -28.15 13.95
C ARG A 87 6.52 -28.26 12.82
N PRO A 88 6.14 -27.16 12.15
CA PRO A 88 5.11 -27.21 11.12
C PRO A 88 5.53 -28.02 9.88
N ASP A 89 4.73 -29.02 9.51
CA ASP A 89 4.97 -29.88 8.32
C ASP A 89 5.04 -29.10 7.00
N VAL A 90 4.44 -27.90 6.96
CA VAL A 90 4.49 -27.02 5.79
C VAL A 90 5.92 -26.65 5.40
N LEU A 91 6.86 -26.70 6.35
CA LEU A 91 8.27 -26.37 6.11
C LEU A 91 9.00 -27.41 5.26
N ASP A 92 8.49 -28.64 5.19
CA ASP A 92 9.15 -29.74 4.50
C ASP A 92 8.56 -29.99 3.09
N ARG A 93 7.46 -29.30 2.74
CA ARG A 93 6.81 -29.35 1.42
C ARG A 93 7.59 -28.66 0.30
N PRO A 94 8.25 -27.50 0.51
CA PRO A 94 8.95 -26.80 -0.57
C PRO A 94 10.17 -27.57 -1.08
N THR A 95 10.30 -27.64 -2.41
CA THR A 95 11.44 -28.27 -3.07
C THR A 95 12.58 -27.27 -3.32
N VAL A 96 12.27 -25.97 -3.42
CA VAL A 96 13.24 -24.90 -3.69
C VAL A 96 13.06 -23.75 -2.72
N TRP A 97 14.18 -23.25 -2.19
CA TRP A 97 14.23 -22.09 -1.31
C TRP A 97 14.91 -20.90 -1.98
N ALA A 98 14.38 -19.70 -1.75
CA ALA A 98 14.98 -18.43 -2.15
C ALA A 98 15.02 -17.46 -0.97
N HIS A 99 15.90 -16.46 -1.03
CA HIS A 99 15.94 -15.42 -0.03
C HIS A 99 16.11 -14.03 -0.64
N ALA A 100 15.58 -13.03 0.06
CA ALA A 100 15.66 -11.65 -0.36
C ALA A 100 17.03 -11.03 -0.05
N PHE A 101 17.42 -10.06 -0.86
CA PHE A 101 18.62 -9.26 -0.65
C PHE A 101 18.47 -7.82 -1.15
N VAL A 102 19.26 -6.93 -0.58
CA VAL A 102 19.37 -5.51 -0.95
C VAL A 102 20.30 -5.35 -2.16
N PRO A 103 19.82 -4.83 -3.30
CA PRO A 103 20.66 -4.54 -4.47
C PRO A 103 21.79 -3.55 -4.16
N ILE A 104 22.86 -3.55 -4.97
CA ILE A 104 23.98 -2.59 -4.82
C ILE A 104 23.50 -1.15 -4.95
N SER A 105 22.56 -0.92 -5.87
CA SER A 105 22.05 0.39 -6.22
C SER A 105 20.99 0.93 -5.26
N ALA A 106 20.52 0.11 -4.31
CA ALA A 106 19.41 0.48 -3.44
C ALA A 106 19.78 1.60 -2.48
N SER A 107 18.93 2.61 -2.39
CA SER A 107 19.01 3.74 -1.45
C SER A 107 17.70 3.88 -0.69
N LEU A 108 17.67 4.68 0.37
CA LEU A 108 16.43 4.97 1.08
C LEU A 108 15.62 6.06 0.34
N ALA A 109 14.32 5.84 0.23
CA ALA A 109 13.38 6.83 -0.26
C ALA A 109 13.28 7.97 0.75
N ARG A 110 13.34 9.21 0.27
CA ARG A 110 13.05 10.38 1.12
C ARG A 110 11.61 10.41 1.64
N THR A 111 10.70 9.73 0.93
CA THR A 111 9.29 9.57 1.29
C THR A 111 9.04 8.42 2.26
N ALA A 112 10.07 7.68 2.68
CA ALA A 112 9.98 6.77 3.82
C ALA A 112 9.78 7.65 5.07
N ARG A 113 8.53 8.09 5.28
CA ARG A 113 8.15 9.04 6.32
C ARG A 113 8.53 8.45 7.68
N ASP A 114 9.26 9.25 8.44
CA ASP A 114 9.69 8.99 9.81
C ASP A 114 8.63 9.45 10.84
N GLY A 115 7.48 9.95 10.37
CA GLY A 115 6.36 10.41 11.20
C GLY A 115 5.06 9.74 10.76
N GLU A 116 4.38 9.16 11.74
CA GLU A 116 3.16 8.34 11.69
C GLU A 116 3.36 6.90 11.15
N PRO A 117 2.93 5.87 11.91
CA PRO A 117 2.90 4.51 11.40
C PRO A 117 2.08 4.52 10.11
N SER A 118 2.64 3.96 9.03
CA SER A 118 1.88 3.79 7.79
C SER A 118 0.59 3.05 8.12
N LEU A 119 -0.55 3.62 7.73
CA LEU A 119 -1.89 3.00 7.84
C LEU A 119 -1.90 1.56 7.31
N GLU A 120 -0.99 1.23 6.39
CA GLU A 120 -0.72 -0.12 5.94
C GLU A 120 0.28 -0.83 6.86
N ARG A 121 -0.24 -1.66 7.77
CA ARG A 121 0.54 -2.62 8.56
C ARG A 121 1.08 -3.73 7.62
N PRO A 122 2.37 -4.07 7.66
CA PRO A 122 2.97 -5.03 6.75
C PRO A 122 2.37 -6.44 6.98
N ARG A 123 2.01 -7.14 5.90
CA ARG A 123 1.39 -8.47 5.94
C ARG A 123 2.17 -9.49 5.11
N LEU A 124 2.15 -10.75 5.54
CA LEU A 124 2.76 -11.89 4.84
C LEU A 124 1.71 -12.78 4.19
N ASP A 125 1.23 -12.42 3.00
CA ASP A 125 0.30 -13.29 2.27
C ASP A 125 1.08 -14.24 1.37
N ALA A 126 1.42 -15.42 1.91
CA ALA A 126 2.03 -16.50 1.14
C ALA A 126 1.02 -17.05 0.11
N GLY A 127 1.48 -17.29 -1.13
CA GLY A 127 0.68 -17.99 -2.13
C GLY A 127 0.32 -19.42 -1.70
N GLU A 128 -0.69 -20.02 -2.33
CA GLU A 128 -1.23 -21.34 -1.94
C GLU A 128 -0.16 -22.45 -1.88
N ASP A 129 0.81 -22.42 -2.80
CA ASP A 129 1.91 -23.39 -2.89
C ASP A 129 3.26 -22.87 -2.35
N ALA A 130 3.22 -21.83 -1.50
CA ALA A 130 4.43 -21.19 -0.99
C ALA A 130 4.44 -21.06 0.53
N VAL A 131 5.64 -21.08 1.10
CA VAL A 131 5.87 -20.85 2.52
C VAL A 131 6.87 -19.72 2.68
N ILE A 132 6.54 -18.72 3.48
CA ILE A 132 7.44 -17.61 3.81
C ILE A 132 8.00 -17.83 5.20
N VAL A 133 9.31 -17.65 5.36
CA VAL A 133 10.02 -17.77 6.62
C VAL A 133 10.82 -16.50 6.88
N VAL A 134 10.57 -15.86 8.02
CA VAL A 134 11.31 -14.70 8.48
C VAL A 134 12.10 -15.10 9.73
N ASN A 135 13.41 -15.29 9.55
CA ASN A 135 14.33 -15.50 10.67
C ASN A 135 14.72 -14.15 11.24
N VAL A 136 14.47 -13.91 12.52
CA VAL A 136 14.77 -12.66 13.21
C VAL A 136 15.83 -12.91 14.28
N ARG A 137 16.77 -11.98 14.39
CA ARG A 137 17.77 -11.95 15.47
C ARG A 137 17.94 -10.54 16.01
N ARG A 138 18.60 -10.44 17.15
CA ARG A 138 19.09 -9.17 17.69
C ARG A 138 20.17 -8.55 16.80
N LEU A 139 20.24 -7.22 16.77
CA LEU A 139 21.30 -6.47 16.10
C LEU A 139 22.66 -6.68 16.78
N GLY A 140 23.75 -6.71 16.01
CA GLY A 140 25.09 -6.69 16.57
C GLY A 140 25.55 -5.27 16.91
N TRP A 141 26.45 -5.13 17.89
CA TRP A 141 27.02 -3.84 18.31
C TRP A 141 27.65 -3.05 17.14
N VAL A 142 28.47 -3.71 16.32
CA VAL A 142 29.11 -3.10 15.14
C VAL A 142 28.09 -2.66 14.09
N GLU A 143 27.02 -3.44 13.91
CA GLU A 143 25.97 -3.14 12.94
C GLU A 143 25.11 -1.96 13.39
N SER A 144 24.85 -1.85 14.70
CA SER A 144 24.10 -0.73 15.28
C SER A 144 24.82 0.61 15.08
N GLY A 145 26.15 0.67 15.23
CA GLY A 145 26.91 1.89 14.96
C GLY A 145 26.83 2.31 13.48
N ARG A 146 27.00 1.34 12.57
CA ARG A 146 26.94 1.58 11.12
C ARG A 146 25.56 1.95 10.61
N LEU A 147 24.53 1.41 11.25
CA LEU A 147 23.15 1.78 10.97
C LEU A 147 22.95 3.27 11.20
N SER A 148 23.47 3.81 12.31
CA SER A 148 23.44 5.25 12.58
C SER A 148 24.20 6.06 11.52
N ASP A 149 25.42 5.64 11.16
CA ASP A 149 26.20 6.32 10.12
C ASP A 149 25.50 6.30 8.75
N TRP A 150 24.94 5.14 8.37
CA TRP A 150 24.23 4.98 7.10
C TRP A 150 22.95 5.79 7.04
N LEU A 151 22.12 5.76 8.10
CA LEU A 151 20.89 6.55 8.17
C LEU A 151 21.20 8.06 8.22
N GLY A 152 22.25 8.45 8.94
CA GLY A 152 22.69 9.83 9.00
C GLY A 152 23.11 10.36 7.63
N ASP A 153 23.81 9.53 6.84
CA ASP A 153 24.23 9.89 5.50
C ASP A 153 23.11 9.88 4.46
N GLU A 154 22.12 8.98 4.57
CA GLU A 154 20.98 8.93 3.64
C GLU A 154 19.95 10.04 3.90
N TYR A 155 19.73 10.44 5.15
CA TYR A 155 18.80 11.52 5.51
C TYR A 155 19.44 12.89 5.70
N ASN A 156 20.77 12.94 5.72
CA ASN A 156 21.58 14.12 6.03
C ASN A 156 21.17 14.84 7.34
N MET A 157 20.84 14.07 8.38
CA MET A 157 20.46 14.56 9.72
C MET A 157 20.72 13.49 10.80
N GLN A 158 20.49 13.83 12.09
CA GLN A 158 20.50 12.84 13.16
C GLN A 158 19.46 11.74 12.92
N ALA A 159 19.91 10.47 12.98
CA ALA A 159 19.10 9.29 12.68
C ALA A 159 18.00 8.98 13.72
N ASP A 160 17.86 9.80 14.79
CA ASP A 160 17.00 9.54 15.95
C ASP A 160 15.50 9.49 15.62
N THR A 161 15.10 10.12 14.52
CA THR A 161 13.68 10.13 14.08
C THR A 161 13.31 8.90 13.26
N SER A 162 14.25 8.04 12.87
CA SER A 162 13.94 6.95 11.94
C SER A 162 13.29 5.74 12.60
N LYS A 163 12.25 5.19 11.97
CA LYS A 163 11.66 3.89 12.38
C LYS A 163 12.69 2.74 12.37
N LEU A 164 13.76 2.89 11.58
CA LEU A 164 14.89 1.97 11.51
C LEU A 164 15.92 2.20 12.62
N ARG A 165 15.59 2.97 13.67
CA ARG A 165 16.42 3.17 14.88
C ARG A 165 15.62 3.00 16.18
N GLY A 166 14.33 2.66 16.09
CA GLY A 166 13.46 2.50 17.25
C GLY A 166 13.91 1.39 18.23
N GLU A 167 13.38 1.45 19.45
CA GLU A 167 13.55 0.39 20.44
C GLU A 167 12.99 -0.95 19.95
N GLY A 168 13.68 -2.05 20.24
CA GLY A 168 13.27 -3.39 19.80
C GLY A 168 13.54 -3.68 18.32
N LEU A 169 14.37 -2.88 17.64
CA LEU A 169 14.77 -3.13 16.26
C LEU A 169 15.53 -4.47 16.15
N GLY A 170 15.00 -5.37 15.32
CA GLY A 170 15.65 -6.62 14.97
C GLY A 170 16.42 -6.53 13.65
N ALA A 171 17.20 -7.57 13.37
CA ALA A 171 17.70 -7.87 12.04
C ALA A 171 17.02 -9.15 11.55
N CYS A 172 16.45 -9.14 10.36
CA CYS A 172 15.75 -10.28 9.79
C CYS A 172 16.33 -10.75 8.46
N ARG A 173 15.98 -11.96 8.08
CA ARG A 173 16.22 -12.55 6.77
C ARG A 173 14.93 -13.17 6.31
N VAL A 174 14.46 -12.68 5.17
CA VAL A 174 13.22 -13.15 4.54
C VAL A 174 13.57 -14.22 3.52
N MET A 175 12.95 -15.38 3.67
CA MET A 175 13.09 -16.53 2.80
C MET A 175 11.71 -16.99 2.36
N ALA A 176 11.64 -17.62 1.19
CA ALA A 176 10.43 -18.30 0.75
C ALA A 176 10.77 -19.63 0.09
N GLY A 177 9.96 -20.63 0.39
CA GLY A 177 9.96 -21.93 -0.24
C GLY A 177 8.81 -22.02 -1.24
N GLY A 178 9.04 -22.68 -2.37
CA GLY A 178 8.02 -23.00 -3.36
C GLY A 178 8.35 -24.29 -4.12
N THR A 179 7.45 -24.66 -5.02
CA THR A 179 7.60 -25.83 -5.92
C THR A 179 8.65 -25.61 -7.02
N ASP A 180 8.86 -24.36 -7.41
CA ASP A 180 9.85 -23.96 -8.42
C ASP A 180 10.67 -22.71 -8.01
N PRO A 181 11.85 -22.49 -8.62
CA PRO A 181 12.71 -21.36 -8.30
C PRO A 181 12.08 -19.97 -8.52
N ARG A 182 11.23 -19.80 -9.54
CA ARG A 182 10.62 -18.50 -9.84
C ARG A 182 9.59 -18.14 -8.78
N THR A 183 8.71 -19.09 -8.43
CA THR A 183 7.74 -18.93 -7.36
C THR A 183 8.42 -18.60 -6.03
N ALA A 184 9.47 -19.34 -5.66
CA ALA A 184 10.22 -19.06 -4.44
C ALA A 184 10.84 -17.65 -4.45
N MET A 185 11.45 -17.24 -5.57
CA MET A 185 12.06 -15.90 -5.70
C MET A 185 11.04 -14.78 -5.65
N ASP A 186 9.92 -14.91 -6.35
CA ASP A 186 8.86 -13.90 -6.38
C ASP A 186 8.21 -13.74 -5.00
N GLN A 187 7.96 -14.85 -4.30
CA GLN A 187 7.41 -14.83 -2.95
C GLN A 187 8.39 -14.21 -1.95
N ALA A 188 9.68 -14.57 -1.99
CA ALA A 188 10.70 -13.95 -1.15
C ALA A 188 10.82 -12.44 -1.41
N LYS A 189 10.76 -12.03 -2.68
CA LYS A 189 10.79 -10.62 -3.09
C LYS A 189 9.56 -9.87 -2.60
N ARG A 190 8.35 -10.42 -2.77
CA ARG A 190 7.09 -9.83 -2.30
C ARG A 190 7.09 -9.67 -0.80
N ALA A 191 7.40 -10.73 -0.06
CA ALA A 191 7.46 -10.74 1.40
C ALA A 191 8.45 -9.70 1.95
N ALA A 192 9.62 -9.57 1.33
CA ALA A 192 10.61 -8.62 1.79
C ALA A 192 10.22 -7.16 1.49
N ASN A 193 9.61 -6.90 0.34
CA ASN A 193 9.10 -5.55 0.01
C ASN A 193 7.88 -5.17 0.88
N ALA A 194 7.09 -6.15 1.34
CA ALA A 194 5.99 -5.94 2.27
C ALA A 194 6.43 -5.34 3.61
N LEU A 195 7.71 -5.53 4.02
CA LEU A 195 8.28 -4.88 5.21
C LEU A 195 8.28 -3.34 5.13
N ASN A 196 8.08 -2.78 3.93
CA ASN A 196 8.01 -1.35 3.66
C ASN A 196 9.19 -0.56 4.29
N LEU A 197 10.41 -1.05 4.09
CA LEU A 197 11.64 -0.44 4.62
C LEU A 197 12.02 0.86 3.90
N GLY A 198 11.28 1.25 2.86
CA GLY A 198 11.56 2.45 2.09
C GLY A 198 12.77 2.35 1.16
N LEU A 199 13.21 1.14 0.78
CA LEU A 199 14.34 0.97 -0.14
C LEU A 199 13.87 1.11 -1.61
N VAL A 200 14.59 1.88 -2.43
CA VAL A 200 14.31 2.11 -3.87
C VAL A 200 15.51 1.61 -4.69
N PRO A 201 15.33 0.82 -5.77
CA PRO A 201 14.08 0.44 -6.45
C PRO A 201 13.31 -0.73 -5.80
N GLY A 202 13.64 -1.08 -4.55
CA GLY A 202 13.08 -2.22 -3.83
C GLY A 202 14.09 -3.34 -3.61
N LEU A 203 13.63 -4.42 -3.00
CA LEU A 203 14.42 -5.62 -2.73
C LEU A 203 14.37 -6.59 -3.91
N SER A 204 15.42 -7.40 -4.04
CA SER A 204 15.50 -8.49 -5.02
C SER A 204 15.61 -9.84 -4.29
N ALA A 205 15.56 -10.94 -5.02
CA ALA A 205 15.68 -12.29 -4.48
C ALA A 205 16.55 -13.17 -5.37
N HIS A 206 17.15 -14.21 -4.79
CA HIS A 206 17.82 -15.27 -5.54
C HIS A 206 17.67 -16.62 -4.81
N VAL A 207 17.81 -17.70 -5.56
CA VAL A 207 17.75 -19.07 -5.03
C VAL A 207 18.83 -19.27 -3.98
N SER A 208 18.44 -19.77 -2.82
CA SER A 208 19.36 -20.07 -1.74
C SER A 208 20.23 -21.27 -2.13
N ARG A 209 21.55 -21.11 -1.99
CA ARG A 209 22.53 -22.18 -2.23
C ARG A 209 23.48 -22.23 -1.03
N PRO A 210 23.03 -22.81 0.12
CA PRO A 210 23.84 -22.89 1.33
C PRO A 210 25.18 -23.55 0.99
N GLY A 211 26.31 -22.99 1.42
CA GLY A 211 27.63 -23.61 1.23
C GLY A 211 28.29 -23.45 -0.15
N LEU A 212 27.56 -23.05 -1.21
CA LEU A 212 28.15 -22.79 -2.54
C LEU A 212 29.26 -21.73 -2.47
N GLY A 213 29.07 -20.69 -1.65
CA GLY A 213 30.09 -19.65 -1.46
C GLY A 213 31.41 -20.20 -0.92
N LEU A 214 31.37 -21.21 -0.04
CA LEU A 214 32.59 -21.87 0.45
C LEU A 214 33.28 -22.65 -0.68
N VAL A 215 32.51 -23.38 -1.50
CA VAL A 215 33.05 -24.09 -2.67
C VAL A 215 33.74 -23.12 -3.62
N LEU A 216 33.08 -22.00 -3.95
CA LEU A 216 33.65 -20.98 -4.85
C LEU A 216 34.89 -20.31 -4.25
N CYS A 217 34.91 -20.02 -2.94
CA CYS A 217 36.08 -19.48 -2.27
C CYS A 217 37.25 -20.48 -2.29
N MET A 218 37.02 -21.75 -1.97
CA MET A 218 38.07 -22.77 -2.00
C MET A 218 38.60 -22.99 -3.42
N LEU A 219 37.71 -22.99 -4.42
CA LEU A 219 38.08 -23.10 -5.83
C LEU A 219 38.89 -21.88 -6.30
N ALA A 220 38.55 -20.67 -5.85
CA ALA A 220 39.33 -19.47 -6.14
C ALA A 220 40.71 -19.52 -5.48
N MET A 221 40.80 -19.95 -4.22
CA MET A 221 42.08 -20.14 -3.52
C MET A 221 42.95 -21.21 -4.20
N LEU A 222 42.35 -22.33 -4.61
CA LEU A 222 43.01 -23.36 -5.41
C LEU A 222 43.55 -22.77 -6.72
N SER A 223 42.71 -22.05 -7.46
CA SER A 223 43.08 -21.40 -8.73
C SER A 223 44.22 -20.40 -8.56
N ALA A 224 44.21 -19.62 -7.47
CA ALA A 224 45.27 -18.66 -7.15
C ALA A 224 46.57 -19.33 -6.70
N SER A 225 46.50 -20.55 -6.15
CA SER A 225 47.67 -21.31 -5.68
C SER A 225 48.43 -22.04 -6.78
N LEU A 226 47.82 -22.26 -7.96
CA LEU A 226 48.43 -23.01 -9.06
C LEU A 226 49.54 -22.24 -9.82
N PRO A 227 49.40 -20.95 -10.17
CA PRO A 227 50.43 -20.22 -10.94
C PRO A 227 51.81 -20.17 -10.26
N PRO A 228 51.95 -19.92 -8.95
CA PRO A 228 53.26 -19.92 -8.28
C PRO A 228 53.97 -21.28 -8.33
N VAL A 229 53.22 -22.37 -8.48
CA VAL A 229 53.76 -23.74 -8.52
C VAL A 229 54.14 -24.14 -9.95
N LEU A 230 53.39 -23.68 -10.94
CA LEU A 230 53.60 -24.00 -12.36
C LEU A 230 54.60 -23.08 -13.06
N LEU A 231 54.77 -21.84 -12.59
CA LEU A 231 55.58 -20.81 -13.26
C LEU A 231 56.98 -20.61 -12.64
N LEU A 232 57.27 -21.21 -11.47
CA LEU A 232 58.59 -21.13 -10.83
C LEU A 232 59.40 -22.41 -11.12
N PRO A 233 60.48 -22.34 -11.93
CA PRO A 233 61.27 -23.52 -12.33
C PRO A 233 61.96 -24.25 -11.18
N ALA A 234 62.05 -23.63 -10.00
CA ALA A 234 62.70 -24.16 -8.81
C ALA A 234 61.83 -23.91 -7.55
N ALA A 235 60.51 -24.07 -7.67
CA ALA A 235 59.64 -23.97 -6.50
C ALA A 235 60.02 -25.05 -5.47
N PRO A 236 60.31 -24.69 -4.20
CA PRO A 236 60.66 -25.66 -3.17
C PRO A 236 59.48 -26.61 -2.91
N ALA A 237 59.77 -27.88 -2.59
CA ALA A 237 58.78 -28.96 -2.52
C ALA A 237 57.59 -28.67 -1.58
N TRP A 238 57.77 -27.86 -0.54
CA TRP A 238 56.68 -27.46 0.35
C TRP A 238 55.62 -26.58 -0.35
N LEU A 239 55.97 -25.81 -1.38
CA LEU A 239 55.01 -25.02 -2.17
C LEU A 239 54.04 -25.92 -2.95
N MET A 240 54.45 -27.14 -3.32
CA MET A 240 53.59 -28.16 -3.97
C MET A 240 52.49 -28.71 -3.04
N THR A 241 52.69 -28.62 -1.71
CA THR A 241 51.70 -29.08 -0.73
C THR A 241 50.51 -28.14 -0.60
N VAL A 242 50.67 -26.86 -0.97
CA VAL A 242 49.63 -25.84 -0.83
C VAL A 242 48.44 -26.11 -1.78
N PRO A 243 48.63 -26.36 -3.10
CA PRO A 243 47.53 -26.76 -3.97
C PRO A 243 46.87 -28.08 -3.56
N ALA A 244 47.63 -29.05 -3.06
CA ALA A 244 47.08 -30.34 -2.60
C ALA A 244 46.14 -30.15 -1.39
N PHE A 245 46.51 -29.30 -0.43
CA PHE A 245 45.65 -28.94 0.70
C PHE A 245 44.39 -28.17 0.23
N MET A 246 44.54 -27.22 -0.71
CA MET A 246 43.40 -26.49 -1.28
C MET A 246 42.47 -27.40 -2.08
N LEU A 247 42.99 -28.41 -2.79
CA LEU A 247 42.21 -29.42 -3.50
C LEU A 247 41.40 -30.27 -2.51
N ALA A 248 42.03 -30.78 -1.46
CA ALA A 248 41.35 -31.54 -0.40
C ALA A 248 40.27 -30.69 0.29
N GLY A 249 40.57 -29.42 0.59
CA GLY A 249 39.61 -28.47 1.14
C GLY A 249 38.44 -28.16 0.19
N THR A 250 38.70 -28.07 -1.12
CA THR A 250 37.66 -27.89 -2.15
C THR A 250 36.78 -29.14 -2.25
N ALA A 251 37.37 -30.34 -2.27
CA ALA A 251 36.64 -31.60 -2.26
C ALA A 251 35.77 -31.73 -1.00
N GLY A 252 36.32 -31.41 0.18
CA GLY A 252 35.57 -31.36 1.43
C GLY A 252 34.42 -30.34 1.40
N ALA A 253 34.64 -29.15 0.80
CA ALA A 253 33.59 -28.15 0.62
C ALA A 253 32.48 -28.63 -0.33
N VAL A 254 32.82 -29.33 -1.41
CA VAL A 254 31.85 -29.92 -2.36
C VAL A 254 31.06 -31.05 -1.71
N VAL A 255 31.72 -31.94 -0.98
CA VAL A 255 31.06 -33.01 -0.22
C VAL A 255 30.12 -32.39 0.81
N ARG A 256 30.58 -31.41 1.58
CA ARG A 256 29.74 -30.66 2.52
C ARG A 256 28.58 -29.97 1.84
N TRP A 257 28.79 -29.37 0.66
CA TRP A 257 27.74 -28.71 -0.11
C TRP A 257 26.66 -29.69 -0.56
N ARG A 258 27.05 -30.85 -1.09
CA ARG A 258 26.11 -31.91 -1.51
C ARG A 258 25.36 -32.51 -0.33
N LEU A 259 26.05 -32.85 0.76
CA LEU A 259 25.44 -33.46 1.95
C LEU A 259 24.56 -32.49 2.74
N ARG A 260 24.84 -31.18 2.67
CA ARG A 260 24.03 -30.13 3.32
C ARG A 260 23.04 -29.44 2.39
N HIS A 261 22.84 -29.95 1.17
CA HIS A 261 21.81 -29.45 0.24
C HIS A 261 20.40 -29.95 0.63
N ASP A 262 20.12 -29.95 1.93
CA ASP A 262 18.82 -30.30 2.50
C ASP A 262 18.06 -28.98 2.77
N PRO A 263 16.79 -28.83 2.31
CA PRO A 263 15.89 -27.72 2.64
C PRO A 263 15.93 -27.28 4.11
N VAL A 264 16.15 -28.22 5.03
CA VAL A 264 16.26 -27.96 6.48
C VAL A 264 17.42 -26.99 6.81
N ASN A 265 18.51 -27.03 6.05
CA ASN A 265 19.67 -26.13 6.27
C ASN A 265 19.40 -24.69 5.80
N ASP A 266 18.52 -24.49 4.82
CA ASP A 266 18.11 -23.16 4.39
C ASP A 266 17.25 -22.48 5.45
N LEU A 267 16.32 -23.21 6.05
CA LEU A 267 15.50 -22.76 7.18
C LEU A 267 16.34 -22.32 8.39
N ALA A 268 17.44 -23.04 8.65
CA ALA A 268 18.37 -22.73 9.74
C ALA A 268 19.24 -21.49 9.50
N GLN A 269 19.23 -20.88 8.29
CA GLN A 269 20.05 -19.71 8.04
C GLN A 269 19.50 -18.46 8.73
N ARG A 270 20.08 -18.14 9.89
CA ARG A 270 19.86 -16.87 10.56
C ARG A 270 20.42 -15.68 9.75
N PRO A 271 19.93 -14.46 10.00
CA PRO A 271 20.50 -13.25 9.41
C PRO A 271 21.96 -13.15 9.81
N ARG A 272 22.86 -12.89 8.87
CA ARG A 272 24.29 -12.90 9.13
C ARG A 272 24.77 -11.55 9.65
N HIS A 273 25.77 -11.58 10.52
CA HIS A 273 26.47 -10.38 10.95
C HIS A 273 27.48 -9.92 9.89
N TYR A 274 27.58 -8.61 9.69
CA TYR A 274 28.58 -8.03 8.80
C TYR A 274 29.71 -7.36 9.59
N TRP A 275 30.82 -8.07 9.78
CA TRP A 275 31.96 -7.63 10.60
C TRP A 275 33.00 -6.78 9.84
N TRP A 276 33.12 -6.95 8.52
CA TRP A 276 34.07 -6.23 7.66
C TRP A 276 33.85 -4.72 7.64
N ARG A 277 34.82 -3.92 7.16
CA ARG A 277 34.73 -2.44 7.12
C ARG A 277 33.40 -1.92 6.53
N ALA A 278 32.94 -0.78 7.06
CA ALA A 278 31.75 -0.10 6.58
C ALA A 278 31.86 0.19 5.08
N ARG A 279 30.80 -0.14 4.32
CA ARG A 279 30.79 0.12 2.88
C ARG A 279 30.57 1.61 2.64
N ARG A 280 31.30 2.16 1.69
CA ARG A 280 31.13 3.55 1.23
C ARG A 280 30.81 3.58 -0.25
N ARG A 281 29.98 4.52 -0.67
CA ARG A 281 29.68 4.83 -2.07
C ARG A 281 30.04 6.28 -2.37
N TRP A 282 30.20 6.59 -3.65
CA TRP A 282 30.32 7.98 -4.09
C TRP A 282 29.00 8.72 -3.79
N ALA A 283 29.13 9.95 -3.29
CA ALA A 283 27.98 10.81 -3.03
C ALA A 283 27.29 11.18 -4.36
N ARG A 284 25.96 11.13 -4.37
CA ARG A 284 25.10 11.59 -5.46
C ARG A 284 24.58 12.98 -5.13
N ALA A 285 24.08 13.70 -6.14
CA ALA A 285 23.44 15.01 -5.92
C ALA A 285 22.31 14.96 -4.89
N ALA A 286 21.60 13.83 -4.81
CA ALA A 286 20.55 13.62 -3.81
C ALA A 286 21.08 13.49 -2.36
N ASP A 287 22.33 13.09 -2.15
CA ASP A 287 22.89 12.94 -0.80
C ASP A 287 23.33 14.31 -0.21
N LEU A 288 23.34 15.36 -1.04
CA LEU A 288 23.79 16.72 -0.69
C LEU A 288 22.62 17.67 -0.42
N LYS A 289 21.38 17.17 -0.38
CA LYS A 289 20.17 17.95 -0.11
C LYS A 289 19.60 17.58 1.25
N THR A 290 19.18 18.57 2.02
CA THR A 290 18.50 18.43 3.32
C THR A 290 17.03 18.06 3.18
N ARG A 291 16.37 17.67 4.28
CA ARG A 291 14.92 17.30 4.32
C ARG A 291 13.98 18.40 3.80
N MET A 292 14.36 19.67 3.93
CA MET A 292 13.57 20.82 3.45
C MET A 292 13.92 21.24 2.01
N ALA A 293 14.59 20.36 1.25
CA ALA A 293 15.09 20.60 -0.10
C ALA A 293 16.14 21.72 -0.26
N GLY A 294 16.68 22.24 0.86
CA GLY A 294 17.85 23.12 0.85
C GLY A 294 19.15 22.34 0.60
N ASP A 295 20.17 23.01 0.07
CA ASP A 295 21.51 22.46 -0.06
C ASP A 295 22.19 22.30 1.30
N ASP A 296 22.94 21.21 1.48
CA ASP A 296 23.82 21.01 2.63
C ASP A 296 24.83 22.16 2.74
N GLN A 297 25.27 22.50 3.95
CA GLN A 297 26.33 23.49 4.18
C GLN A 297 27.65 23.09 3.50
N ASN A 298 27.83 21.80 3.23
CA ASN A 298 28.96 21.24 2.49
C ASN A 298 28.63 20.88 1.02
N ALA A 299 27.54 21.42 0.46
CA ALA A 299 27.17 21.18 -0.94
C ALA A 299 28.18 21.81 -1.91
N ASP A 300 28.69 23.00 -1.56
CA ASP A 300 29.66 23.78 -2.34
C ASP A 300 30.90 24.09 -1.49
N GLY A 301 32.10 23.88 -2.04
CA GLY A 301 33.38 24.18 -1.38
C GLY A 301 34.42 23.05 -1.37
N PRO A 302 35.63 23.30 -0.83
CA PRO A 302 36.73 22.31 -0.77
C PRO A 302 36.42 21.10 0.13
N ASP A 303 35.53 21.26 1.12
CA ASP A 303 35.13 20.23 2.09
C ASP A 303 33.90 19.42 1.65
N ARG A 304 33.56 19.44 0.36
CA ARG A 304 32.42 18.71 -0.19
C ARG A 304 32.45 17.21 0.14
N LYS A 305 31.31 16.69 0.61
CA LYS A 305 31.13 15.25 0.91
C LYS A 305 31.29 14.41 -0.36
N ARG A 306 32.46 13.79 -0.55
CA ARG A 306 32.76 12.93 -1.72
C ARG A 306 32.27 11.49 -1.58
N ARG A 307 32.26 10.98 -0.34
CA ARG A 307 31.87 9.59 -0.04
C ARG A 307 30.85 9.58 1.10
N VAL A 308 29.87 8.70 0.96
CA VAL A 308 28.81 8.45 1.94
C VAL A 308 28.78 6.98 2.34
N HIS A 309 28.32 6.69 3.54
CA HIS A 309 28.08 5.36 4.04
C HIS A 309 26.98 4.68 3.22
N ALA A 310 27.26 3.45 2.77
CA ALA A 310 26.30 2.61 2.06
C ALA A 310 25.63 1.64 3.04
N TYR A 311 24.70 0.83 2.53
CA TYR A 311 23.90 -0.12 3.31
C TYR A 311 24.67 -0.82 4.44
N ALA A 312 24.18 -0.66 5.68
CA ALA A 312 24.89 -1.02 6.91
C ALA A 312 25.10 -2.52 7.13
N PHE A 313 24.16 -3.35 6.65
CA PHE A 313 24.14 -4.79 6.91
C PHE A 313 24.75 -5.64 5.78
N GLN A 314 24.89 -6.94 6.05
CA GLN A 314 24.99 -7.90 4.95
C GLN A 314 23.73 -7.78 4.07
N ARG A 315 23.88 -7.87 2.75
CA ARG A 315 22.77 -7.62 1.82
C ARG A 315 21.56 -8.54 1.99
N SER A 316 21.74 -9.74 2.51
CA SER A 316 20.65 -10.69 2.81
C SER A 316 20.04 -10.50 4.21
N THR A 317 20.50 -9.49 4.96
CA THR A 317 20.03 -9.12 6.31
C THR A 317 19.34 -7.77 6.21
N LEU A 318 18.13 -7.65 6.73
CA LEU A 318 17.27 -6.46 6.68
C LEU A 318 17.01 -5.94 8.10
N PRO A 319 16.97 -4.61 8.35
CA PRO A 319 16.45 -4.10 9.61
C PRO A 319 14.95 -4.36 9.71
N LEU A 320 14.46 -4.76 10.88
CA LEU A 320 13.06 -5.07 11.13
C LEU A 320 12.54 -4.34 12.38
N PRO A 321 11.71 -3.30 12.22
CA PRO A 321 11.04 -2.65 13.34
C PRO A 321 10.13 -3.61 14.11
N CYS A 322 10.01 -3.44 15.43
CA CYS A 322 9.18 -4.30 16.28
C CYS A 322 7.69 -4.30 15.86
N GLY A 323 7.13 -3.13 15.53
CA GLY A 323 5.76 -3.03 15.01
C GLY A 323 5.58 -3.74 13.66
N ALA A 324 6.61 -3.76 12.80
CA ALA A 324 6.56 -4.53 11.57
C ALA A 324 6.57 -6.04 11.87
N LEU A 325 7.42 -6.50 12.80
CA LEU A 325 7.43 -7.90 13.23
C LEU A 325 6.08 -8.35 13.79
N ALA A 326 5.47 -7.55 14.66
CA ALA A 326 4.14 -7.82 15.23
C ALA A 326 3.08 -7.93 14.13
N ALA A 327 3.07 -6.98 13.18
CA ALA A 327 2.13 -6.98 12.06
C ALA A 327 2.28 -8.20 11.13
N LEU A 328 3.51 -8.65 10.85
CA LEU A 328 3.74 -9.86 10.04
C LEU A 328 3.23 -11.13 10.74
N ALA A 329 3.27 -11.14 12.08
CA ALA A 329 2.81 -12.26 12.89
C ALA A 329 1.29 -12.35 12.98
N VAL A 330 0.56 -11.29 12.62
CA VAL A 330 -0.91 -11.29 12.59
C VAL A 330 -1.40 -12.37 11.61
N PRO A 331 -2.16 -13.37 12.08
CA PRO A 331 -2.79 -14.34 11.19
C PRO A 331 -3.81 -13.63 10.30
N SER A 332 -3.92 -14.06 9.04
CA SER A 332 -4.83 -13.39 8.10
C SER A 332 -6.28 -13.59 8.55
N GLY A 333 -6.99 -12.50 8.84
CA GLY A 333 -8.41 -12.53 9.20
C GLY A 333 -9.35 -12.97 8.07
N ARG A 334 -8.82 -13.45 6.93
CA ARG A 334 -9.61 -13.86 5.75
C ARG A 334 -10.38 -15.18 5.94
N ARG A 335 -10.15 -15.95 7.01
CA ARG A 335 -10.90 -17.22 7.25
C ARG A 335 -11.48 -17.48 8.63
N ASN A 336 -11.53 -16.49 9.50
CA ASN A 336 -12.56 -16.53 10.53
C ASN A 336 -13.63 -15.54 10.10
N ALA A 337 -14.45 -15.94 9.13
CA ALA A 337 -15.85 -15.58 9.27
C ALA A 337 -16.19 -16.00 10.71
N SER A 338 -16.53 -15.03 11.56
CA SER A 338 -17.00 -15.36 12.90
C SER A 338 -18.21 -16.26 12.69
N VAL A 339 -18.00 -17.57 12.81
CA VAL A 339 -19.08 -18.53 12.75
C VAL A 339 -19.73 -18.42 14.12
N SER A 340 -20.68 -17.50 14.23
CA SER A 340 -21.60 -17.48 15.35
C SER A 340 -22.23 -18.88 15.47
N ALA A 341 -22.35 -19.38 16.70
CA ALA A 341 -23.08 -20.61 16.92
C ALA A 341 -24.47 -20.49 16.29
N LEU A 342 -24.90 -21.51 15.55
CA LEU A 342 -26.20 -21.51 14.92
C LEU A 342 -27.27 -21.40 16.01
N THR A 343 -28.14 -20.40 15.88
CA THR A 343 -29.27 -20.18 16.79
C THR A 343 -30.55 -20.77 16.18
N VAL A 344 -31.57 -20.95 17.02
CA VAL A 344 -32.92 -21.30 16.54
C VAL A 344 -33.46 -20.16 15.68
N MET A 345 -34.15 -20.50 14.59
CA MET A 345 -34.83 -19.53 13.74
C MET A 345 -35.95 -18.83 14.54
N PRO A 346 -35.99 -17.48 14.58
CA PRO A 346 -37.14 -16.76 15.12
C PRO A 346 -38.42 -17.07 14.33
N ASP A 347 -39.54 -17.27 15.02
CA ASP A 347 -40.84 -17.63 14.41
C ASP A 347 -41.28 -16.62 13.33
N GLN A 348 -40.89 -15.36 13.45
CA GLN A 348 -41.21 -14.30 12.48
C GLN A 348 -40.54 -14.50 11.11
N LEU A 349 -39.49 -15.32 11.04
CA LEU A 349 -38.78 -15.65 9.80
C LEU A 349 -39.25 -16.98 9.19
N ASP A 350 -40.10 -17.74 9.89
CA ASP A 350 -40.64 -18.98 9.36
C ASP A 350 -41.54 -18.72 8.14
N GLY A 351 -41.38 -19.51 7.09
CA GLY A 351 -42.14 -19.37 5.85
C GLY A 351 -41.83 -18.12 4.99
N CYS A 352 -40.85 -17.30 5.37
CA CYS A 352 -40.47 -16.11 4.60
C CYS A 352 -39.85 -16.45 3.23
N ASP A 353 -40.08 -15.61 2.21
CA ASP A 353 -39.76 -15.87 0.80
C ASP A 353 -38.63 -14.99 0.21
N GLY A 354 -38.08 -14.08 1.01
CA GLY A 354 -37.01 -13.16 0.65
C GLY A 354 -35.63 -13.82 0.47
N PRO A 355 -34.55 -13.00 0.44
CA PRO A 355 -33.19 -13.49 0.31
C PRO A 355 -32.79 -14.35 1.51
N ILE A 356 -31.90 -15.29 1.23
CA ILE A 356 -31.38 -16.24 2.21
C ILE A 356 -30.44 -15.48 3.17
N LEU A 357 -30.75 -15.55 4.46
CA LEU A 357 -29.92 -15.00 5.53
C LEU A 357 -28.85 -16.02 5.96
N GLY A 358 -29.19 -17.31 5.92
CA GLY A 358 -28.28 -18.37 6.34
C GLY A 358 -29.03 -19.65 6.68
N VAL A 359 -28.51 -20.37 7.67
CA VAL A 359 -29.10 -21.60 8.21
C VAL A 359 -29.25 -21.49 9.72
N ASP A 360 -30.27 -22.13 10.29
CA ASP A 360 -30.48 -22.20 11.73
C ASP A 360 -29.79 -23.42 12.37
N ALA A 361 -29.94 -23.60 13.68
CA ALA A 361 -29.39 -24.74 14.43
C ALA A 361 -29.84 -26.12 13.90
N GLU A 362 -31.04 -26.20 13.32
CA GLU A 362 -31.62 -27.41 12.72
C GLU A 362 -31.24 -27.57 11.24
N ARG A 363 -30.37 -26.70 10.71
CA ARG A 363 -29.96 -26.61 9.31
C ARG A 363 -31.09 -26.28 8.33
N ARG A 364 -32.18 -25.69 8.81
CA ARG A 364 -33.23 -25.12 7.97
C ARG A 364 -32.73 -23.81 7.37
N THR A 365 -33.10 -23.54 6.12
CA THR A 365 -32.75 -22.28 5.46
C THR A 365 -33.55 -21.14 6.05
N VAL A 366 -32.88 -20.12 6.57
CA VAL A 366 -33.53 -18.92 7.10
C VAL A 366 -33.55 -17.85 6.01
N ARG A 367 -34.72 -17.25 5.80
CA ARG A 367 -34.94 -16.19 4.81
C ARG A 367 -35.48 -14.96 5.52
N MET A 368 -35.20 -13.77 4.98
CA MET A 368 -35.89 -12.56 5.42
C MET A 368 -37.25 -12.44 4.72
N SER A 369 -38.17 -11.66 5.27
CA SER A 369 -39.39 -11.27 4.56
C SER A 369 -39.07 -10.38 3.36
N ALA A 370 -39.71 -10.62 2.21
CA ALA A 370 -39.58 -9.75 1.05
C ALA A 370 -40.06 -8.31 1.34
N ASP A 371 -41.10 -8.15 2.17
CA ASP A 371 -41.64 -6.83 2.55
C ASP A 371 -40.64 -6.01 3.37
N ALA A 372 -39.81 -6.66 4.19
CA ALA A 372 -38.79 -6.00 4.99
C ALA A 372 -37.72 -5.32 4.13
N LEU A 373 -37.48 -5.81 2.89
CA LEU A 373 -36.54 -5.19 1.96
C LEU A 373 -36.98 -3.79 1.52
N TYR A 374 -38.29 -3.56 1.41
CA TYR A 374 -38.83 -2.25 1.04
C TYR A 374 -38.60 -1.19 2.13
N GLY A 375 -38.61 -1.60 3.41
CA GLY A 375 -38.33 -0.73 4.56
C GLY A 375 -36.85 -0.34 4.70
N GLY A 376 -35.96 -0.96 3.92
CA GLY A 376 -34.51 -0.81 4.02
C GLY A 376 -33.91 -1.77 5.04
N VAL A 377 -32.74 -2.32 4.69
CA VAL A 377 -32.01 -3.28 5.52
C VAL A 377 -30.66 -2.70 5.94
N MET A 378 -30.38 -2.74 7.23
CA MET A 378 -29.08 -2.36 7.79
C MET A 378 -28.34 -3.61 8.27
N LEU A 379 -27.18 -3.88 7.67
CA LEU A 379 -26.30 -4.98 8.08
C LEU A 379 -25.18 -4.44 8.97
N MET A 380 -25.22 -4.81 10.25
CA MET A 380 -24.18 -4.50 11.23
C MET A 380 -23.32 -5.74 11.51
N GLY A 381 -22.06 -5.52 11.82
CA GLY A 381 -21.14 -6.59 12.20
C GLY A 381 -19.69 -6.18 12.09
N GLU A 382 -18.80 -6.97 12.68
CA GLU A 382 -17.35 -6.74 12.64
C GLU A 382 -16.77 -6.94 11.23
N PRO A 383 -15.60 -6.36 10.90
CA PRO A 383 -14.84 -6.72 9.72
C PRO A 383 -14.62 -8.25 9.65
N GLY A 384 -14.91 -8.87 8.50
CA GLY A 384 -14.83 -10.33 8.35
C GLY A 384 -16.11 -11.10 8.72
N GLY A 385 -17.10 -10.47 9.36
CA GLY A 385 -18.39 -11.10 9.73
C GLY A 385 -19.36 -11.39 8.56
N GLY A 386 -18.88 -11.55 7.32
CA GLY A 386 -19.71 -11.97 6.19
C GLY A 386 -20.64 -10.90 5.59
N LYS A 387 -20.60 -9.64 6.04
CA LYS A 387 -21.46 -8.54 5.53
C LYS A 387 -21.48 -8.43 4.00
N SER A 388 -20.30 -8.46 3.36
CA SER A 388 -20.20 -8.39 1.90
C SER A 388 -20.86 -9.59 1.21
N ASN A 389 -20.70 -10.81 1.76
CA ASN A 389 -21.35 -12.00 1.22
C ASN A 389 -22.88 -11.93 1.34
N MET A 390 -23.38 -11.43 2.49
CA MET A 390 -24.81 -11.19 2.67
C MET A 390 -25.34 -10.16 1.68
N MET A 391 -24.65 -9.02 1.52
CA MET A 391 -25.00 -7.99 0.54
C MET A 391 -25.04 -8.55 -0.89
N HIS A 392 -24.04 -9.36 -1.27
CA HIS A 392 -24.02 -10.02 -2.59
C HIS A 392 -25.17 -11.01 -2.75
N GLY A 393 -25.54 -11.73 -1.69
CA GLY A 393 -26.71 -12.62 -1.67
C GLY A 393 -28.02 -11.86 -1.88
N VAL A 394 -28.19 -10.72 -1.19
CA VAL A 394 -29.36 -9.83 -1.37
C VAL A 394 -29.39 -9.26 -2.79
N ALA A 395 -28.25 -8.75 -3.29
CA ALA A 395 -28.14 -8.20 -4.64
C ALA A 395 -28.43 -9.25 -5.73
N GLY A 396 -27.93 -10.48 -5.54
CA GLY A 396 -28.24 -11.62 -6.43
C GLY A 396 -29.71 -12.00 -6.41
N TRP A 397 -30.33 -12.04 -5.22
CA TRP A 397 -31.77 -12.31 -5.08
C TRP A 397 -32.62 -11.23 -5.78
N MET A 398 -32.28 -9.95 -5.58
CA MET A 398 -32.92 -8.83 -6.27
C MET A 398 -32.73 -8.92 -7.79
N GLY A 399 -31.50 -9.16 -8.24
CA GLY A 399 -31.19 -9.32 -9.67
C GLY A 399 -31.93 -10.48 -10.33
N SER A 400 -32.23 -11.56 -9.58
CA SER A 400 -33.00 -12.71 -10.08
C SER A 400 -34.50 -12.45 -10.23
N ARG A 401 -35.02 -11.43 -9.53
CA ARG A 401 -36.45 -11.07 -9.46
C ARG A 401 -36.76 -9.71 -10.07
N HIS A 402 -35.77 -9.11 -10.70
CA HIS A 402 -35.90 -7.85 -11.40
C HIS A 402 -36.97 -7.95 -12.50
N HIS A 403 -37.89 -6.99 -12.51
CA HIS A 403 -38.93 -6.86 -13.53
C HIS A 403 -38.61 -5.69 -14.49
N MET A 404 -39.29 -5.66 -15.64
CA MET A 404 -39.20 -4.52 -16.55
C MET A 404 -39.54 -3.22 -15.83
N GLY A 405 -38.65 -2.22 -15.95
CA GLY A 405 -38.74 -0.95 -15.24
C GLY A 405 -37.84 -0.86 -14.00
N ASP A 406 -37.45 -1.98 -13.40
CA ASP A 406 -36.63 -1.99 -12.19
C ASP A 406 -35.18 -1.58 -12.48
N VAL A 407 -34.57 -0.90 -11.52
CA VAL A 407 -33.16 -0.47 -11.56
C VAL A 407 -32.44 -0.90 -10.29
N LEU A 408 -31.42 -1.75 -10.43
CA LEU A 408 -30.52 -2.15 -9.35
C LEU A 408 -29.24 -1.34 -9.46
N VAL A 409 -28.85 -0.68 -8.37
CA VAL A 409 -27.58 0.03 -8.26
C VAL A 409 -26.83 -0.48 -7.05
N ASP A 410 -25.67 -1.08 -7.30
CA ASP A 410 -24.75 -1.56 -6.26
C ASP A 410 -23.51 -0.67 -6.20
N PHE A 411 -23.28 -0.01 -5.07
CA PHE A 411 -22.08 0.80 -4.85
C PHE A 411 -21.04 -0.03 -4.11
N GLU A 412 -19.99 -0.41 -4.82
CA GLU A 412 -18.96 -1.29 -4.31
C GLU A 412 -17.62 -0.59 -4.09
N SER A 413 -17.07 -0.78 -2.90
CA SER A 413 -15.80 -0.17 -2.48
C SER A 413 -14.65 -1.16 -2.43
N LYS A 414 -14.86 -2.45 -2.71
CA LYS A 414 -13.80 -3.49 -2.70
C LYS A 414 -13.57 -4.12 -4.08
N GLY A 415 -13.86 -3.38 -5.14
CA GLY A 415 -14.33 -3.88 -6.43
C GLY A 415 -13.51 -4.93 -7.18
N VAL A 416 -12.19 -5.05 -6.95
CA VAL A 416 -11.37 -6.09 -7.63
C VAL A 416 -11.86 -7.50 -7.29
N ASP A 417 -12.24 -7.75 -6.04
CA ASP A 417 -12.66 -9.08 -5.58
C ASP A 417 -14.17 -9.31 -5.78
N ALA A 418 -14.99 -8.25 -5.71
CA ALA A 418 -16.45 -8.33 -5.76
C ALA A 418 -17.01 -8.43 -7.19
N GLN A 419 -16.38 -7.77 -8.16
CA GLN A 419 -16.91 -7.69 -9.54
C GLN A 419 -17.11 -9.07 -10.19
N PRO A 420 -16.18 -10.05 -10.10
CA PRO A 420 -16.40 -11.38 -10.67
C PRO A 420 -17.52 -12.17 -9.97
N VAL A 421 -17.79 -11.90 -8.70
CA VAL A 421 -18.87 -12.52 -7.94
C VAL A 421 -20.21 -11.95 -8.37
N LEU A 422 -20.33 -10.62 -8.37
CA LEU A 422 -21.56 -9.93 -8.76
C LEU A 422 -21.95 -10.18 -10.22
N LYS A 423 -20.98 -10.22 -11.15
CA LYS A 423 -21.26 -10.61 -12.56
C LYS A 423 -21.80 -12.02 -12.70
N ARG A 424 -21.43 -12.94 -11.80
CA ARG A 424 -21.97 -14.32 -11.77
C ARG A 424 -23.36 -14.37 -11.17
N LEU A 425 -23.60 -13.62 -10.09
CA LEU A 425 -24.89 -13.58 -9.40
C LEU A 425 -25.95 -12.77 -10.16
N ILE A 426 -25.53 -11.78 -10.93
CA ILE A 426 -26.37 -10.81 -11.60
C ILE A 426 -26.02 -10.80 -13.10
N PRO A 427 -26.62 -11.68 -13.91
CA PRO A 427 -26.41 -11.69 -15.35
C PRO A 427 -26.76 -10.31 -15.96
N GLY A 428 -25.95 -9.83 -16.91
CA GLY A 428 -26.17 -8.53 -17.54
C GLY A 428 -25.76 -7.30 -16.72
N LEU A 429 -25.07 -7.49 -15.59
CA LEU A 429 -24.54 -6.40 -14.77
C LEU A 429 -23.60 -5.48 -15.56
N LEU A 430 -23.99 -4.21 -15.69
CA LEU A 430 -23.17 -3.13 -16.23
C LEU A 430 -22.23 -2.61 -15.15
N VAL A 431 -20.98 -2.36 -15.51
CA VAL A 431 -19.98 -1.84 -14.57
C VAL A 431 -19.62 -0.42 -14.93
N VAL A 432 -19.77 0.46 -13.95
CA VAL A 432 -19.24 1.83 -13.92
C VAL A 432 -18.04 1.78 -12.99
N ASP A 433 -16.83 1.75 -13.54
CA ASP A 433 -15.61 1.77 -12.74
C ASP A 433 -15.03 3.17 -12.75
N VAL A 434 -15.02 3.82 -11.59
CA VAL A 434 -14.59 5.22 -11.48
C VAL A 434 -13.13 5.40 -11.98
N ASN A 435 -12.29 4.38 -11.81
CA ASN A 435 -10.87 4.39 -12.17
C ASN A 435 -10.56 3.89 -13.58
N ASP A 436 -11.51 3.26 -14.28
CA ASP A 436 -11.39 2.86 -15.68
C ASP A 436 -12.16 3.81 -16.62
N PRO A 437 -11.47 4.69 -17.38
CA PRO A 437 -12.11 5.61 -18.31
C PRO A 437 -12.80 4.92 -19.51
N ALA A 438 -12.55 3.62 -19.74
CA ALA A 438 -13.26 2.86 -20.77
C ALA A 438 -14.72 2.55 -20.37
N THR A 439 -15.04 2.59 -19.07
CA THR A 439 -16.41 2.41 -18.57
C THR A 439 -17.19 3.73 -18.62
N PRO A 440 -18.51 3.71 -18.85
CA PRO A 440 -19.32 4.92 -18.78
C PRO A 440 -19.30 5.49 -17.36
N MET A 441 -19.54 6.79 -17.23
CA MET A 441 -19.69 7.48 -15.94
C MET A 441 -21.13 7.97 -15.79
N ILE A 442 -21.65 7.97 -14.56
CA ILE A 442 -22.92 8.63 -14.26
C ILE A 442 -22.68 10.14 -14.09
N ASP A 443 -23.52 10.96 -14.71
CA ASP A 443 -23.47 12.41 -14.60
C ASP A 443 -23.69 12.85 -13.15
N LEU A 444 -22.62 13.35 -12.53
CA LEU A 444 -22.61 13.84 -11.15
C LEU A 444 -23.48 15.09 -10.96
N LEU A 445 -23.77 15.83 -12.05
CA LEU A 445 -24.52 17.09 -12.00
C LEU A 445 -26.02 16.90 -12.28
N GLY A 446 -26.39 15.75 -12.84
CA GLY A 446 -27.75 15.47 -13.30
C GLY A 446 -28.19 16.33 -14.51
N ALA A 447 -29.41 16.08 -14.98
CA ALA A 447 -30.01 16.80 -16.10
C ALA A 447 -30.56 18.17 -15.68
N GLY A 448 -30.55 19.15 -16.59
CA GLY A 448 -31.15 20.48 -16.39
C GLY A 448 -30.32 21.61 -17.00
N PRO A 449 -30.76 22.88 -16.88
CA PRO A 449 -29.99 24.06 -17.27
C PRO A 449 -28.65 24.17 -16.52
N ALA A 450 -27.68 24.89 -17.10
CA ALA A 450 -26.36 25.06 -16.52
C ALA A 450 -26.39 25.66 -15.09
N ALA A 451 -27.32 26.57 -14.81
CA ALA A 451 -27.51 27.18 -13.49
C ALA A 451 -27.90 26.15 -12.43
N GLU A 452 -28.93 25.35 -12.67
CA GLU A 452 -29.38 24.31 -11.72
C GLU A 452 -28.33 23.22 -11.50
N ARG A 453 -27.58 22.88 -12.56
CA ARG A 453 -26.47 21.91 -12.48
C ARG A 453 -25.31 22.46 -11.64
N ALA A 454 -25.00 23.74 -11.78
CA ALA A 454 -23.98 24.42 -10.99
C ALA A 454 -24.38 24.57 -9.51
N ASP A 455 -25.65 24.88 -9.22
CA ASP A 455 -26.16 24.92 -7.84
C ASP A 455 -26.11 23.55 -7.18
N ARG A 456 -26.54 22.49 -7.90
CA ARG A 456 -26.42 21.11 -7.42
C ARG A 456 -24.98 20.73 -7.13
N PHE A 457 -24.05 21.09 -8.01
CA PHE A 457 -22.63 20.83 -7.77
C PHE A 457 -22.13 21.49 -6.48
N ALA A 458 -22.42 22.78 -6.30
CA ALA A 458 -21.98 23.52 -5.12
C ALA A 458 -22.58 22.95 -3.83
N ASN A 459 -23.85 22.52 -3.87
CA ASN A 459 -24.52 21.85 -2.75
C ASN A 459 -23.91 20.48 -2.46
N LEU A 460 -23.61 19.69 -3.50
CA LEU A 460 -22.98 18.38 -3.38
C LEU A 460 -21.59 18.50 -2.75
N MET A 461 -20.79 19.47 -3.19
CA MET A 461 -19.47 19.73 -2.62
C MET A 461 -19.55 20.12 -1.14
N GLN A 462 -20.53 20.95 -0.76
CA GLN A 462 -20.75 21.33 0.63
C GLN A 462 -21.25 20.15 1.48
N ALA A 463 -22.13 19.32 0.95
CA ALA A 463 -22.62 18.12 1.65
C ALA A 463 -21.51 17.08 1.84
N ALA A 464 -20.66 16.87 0.83
CA ALA A 464 -19.59 15.87 0.86
C ALA A 464 -18.41 16.27 1.76
N LEU A 465 -18.04 17.55 1.78
CA LEU A 465 -16.87 18.04 2.54
C LEU A 465 -17.24 18.70 3.89
N GLY A 466 -18.52 19.02 4.08
CA GLY A 466 -19.03 19.73 5.24
C GLY A 466 -18.91 21.26 5.13
N VAL A 467 -19.77 21.95 5.87
CA VAL A 467 -19.89 23.42 5.90
C VAL A 467 -18.59 24.10 6.38
N GLN A 468 -17.81 23.43 7.22
CA GLN A 468 -16.51 23.93 7.70
C GLN A 468 -15.45 24.01 6.59
N GLN A 469 -15.52 23.09 5.61
CA GLN A 469 -14.57 23.04 4.49
C GLN A 469 -15.05 23.83 3.29
N VAL A 470 -16.37 23.98 3.13
CA VAL A 470 -17.01 24.75 2.07
C VAL A 470 -17.97 25.76 2.71
N GLY A 471 -17.43 26.90 3.11
CA GLY A 471 -18.20 28.02 3.64
C GLY A 471 -19.07 28.71 2.56
N PRO A 472 -19.94 29.67 2.96
CA PRO A 472 -20.90 30.31 2.06
C PRO A 472 -20.26 30.95 0.82
N GLN A 473 -19.13 31.63 0.99
CA GLN A 473 -18.41 32.28 -0.10
C GLN A 473 -17.79 31.27 -1.08
N SER A 474 -17.14 30.23 -0.55
CA SER A 474 -16.54 29.15 -1.35
C SER A 474 -17.61 28.40 -2.16
N ARG A 475 -18.79 28.16 -1.58
CA ARG A 475 -19.95 27.58 -2.28
C ARG A 475 -20.38 28.44 -3.47
N ILE A 476 -20.50 29.76 -3.29
CA ILE A 476 -20.87 30.69 -4.38
C ILE A 476 -19.83 30.67 -5.49
N GLN A 477 -18.54 30.66 -5.13
CA GLN A 477 -17.44 30.61 -6.11
C GLN A 477 -17.43 29.28 -6.89
N LEU A 478 -17.67 28.14 -6.23
CA LEU A 478 -17.80 26.84 -6.88
C LEU A 478 -18.99 26.81 -7.85
N ARG A 479 -20.14 27.36 -7.43
CA ARG A 479 -21.32 27.50 -8.29
C ARG A 479 -21.01 28.36 -9.52
N ASP A 480 -20.51 29.57 -9.31
CA ASP A 480 -20.29 30.53 -10.40
C ASP A 480 -19.24 30.02 -11.40
N ALA A 481 -18.14 29.39 -10.93
CA ALA A 481 -17.15 28.79 -11.82
C ALA A 481 -17.73 27.63 -12.64
N THR A 482 -18.58 26.80 -12.02
CA THR A 482 -19.24 25.68 -12.71
C THR A 482 -20.28 26.16 -13.72
N LEU A 483 -21.05 27.22 -13.39
CA LEU A 483 -22.01 27.84 -14.30
C LEU A 483 -21.32 28.35 -15.57
N VAL A 484 -20.23 29.09 -15.41
CA VAL A 484 -19.46 29.63 -16.53
C VAL A 484 -18.87 28.50 -17.37
N ALA A 485 -18.31 27.47 -16.74
CA ALA A 485 -17.76 26.31 -17.43
C ALA A 485 -18.79 25.54 -18.27
N LEU A 486 -19.95 25.21 -17.66
CA LEU A 486 -21.02 24.48 -18.34
C LEU A 486 -21.66 25.28 -19.46
N THR A 487 -21.81 26.61 -19.28
CA THR A 487 -22.36 27.47 -20.32
C THR A 487 -21.38 27.60 -21.47
N GLY A 488 -20.10 27.91 -21.17
CA GLY A 488 -19.08 28.15 -22.18
C GLY A 488 -18.78 26.95 -23.06
N LEU A 489 -18.74 25.72 -22.52
CA LEU A 489 -18.44 24.52 -23.31
C LEU A 489 -19.50 24.19 -24.36
N ASN A 490 -20.73 24.70 -24.19
CA ASN A 490 -21.80 24.51 -25.16
C ASN A 490 -21.79 25.59 -26.26
N VAL A 491 -20.87 26.56 -26.22
CA VAL A 491 -20.80 27.67 -27.17
C VAL A 491 -19.68 27.41 -28.19
N PRO A 492 -19.99 27.36 -29.51
CA PRO A 492 -19.00 27.11 -30.55
C PRO A 492 -17.86 28.15 -30.61
N ASP A 493 -18.16 29.41 -30.30
CA ASP A 493 -17.22 30.53 -30.37
C ASP A 493 -16.15 30.52 -29.26
N LEU A 494 -16.30 29.67 -28.24
CA LEU A 494 -15.36 29.61 -27.11
C LEU A 494 -13.91 29.44 -27.56
N LYS A 495 -13.65 28.56 -28.53
CA LYS A 495 -12.31 28.30 -29.05
C LYS A 495 -11.69 29.56 -29.66
N ALA A 496 -12.45 30.30 -30.46
CA ALA A 496 -11.98 31.53 -31.10
C ALA A 496 -11.69 32.62 -30.05
N ARG A 497 -12.54 32.76 -29.04
CA ARG A 497 -12.36 33.75 -27.96
C ARG A 497 -11.20 33.40 -27.04
N CYS A 498 -11.00 32.13 -26.70
CA CYS A 498 -9.83 31.67 -25.95
C CYS A 498 -8.53 32.01 -26.69
N ASN A 499 -8.47 31.73 -28.00
CA ASN A 499 -7.32 32.09 -28.82
C ASN A 499 -7.09 33.61 -28.88
N ALA A 500 -8.16 34.40 -29.02
CA ALA A 500 -8.08 35.87 -29.04
C ALA A 500 -7.61 36.46 -27.69
N CYS A 501 -7.91 35.80 -26.58
CA CYS A 501 -7.43 36.16 -25.24
C CYS A 501 -6.10 35.48 -24.88
N ASN A 502 -5.45 34.79 -25.82
CA ASN A 502 -4.19 34.05 -25.64
C ASN A 502 -4.22 33.08 -24.44
N VAL A 503 -5.34 32.36 -24.29
CA VAL A 503 -5.57 31.41 -23.19
C VAL A 503 -5.90 30.03 -23.75
N PRO A 504 -5.31 28.93 -23.24
CA PRO A 504 -5.60 27.59 -23.73
C PRO A 504 -7.09 27.23 -23.60
N VAL A 505 -7.66 26.58 -24.61
CA VAL A 505 -9.05 26.11 -24.59
C VAL A 505 -9.20 24.98 -23.55
N PRO A 506 -10.16 25.06 -22.62
CA PRO A 506 -10.37 24.00 -21.63
C PRO A 506 -10.95 22.73 -22.27
N SER A 507 -10.52 21.57 -21.80
CA SER A 507 -10.91 20.25 -22.35
C SER A 507 -12.22 19.68 -21.77
N GLY A 508 -12.65 20.18 -20.62
CA GLY A 508 -13.87 19.75 -19.93
C GLY A 508 -14.27 20.69 -18.80
N TRP A 509 -15.48 20.51 -18.25
CA TRP A 509 -16.06 21.49 -17.33
C TRP A 509 -15.32 21.59 -16.00
N VAL A 510 -14.75 20.48 -15.50
CA VAL A 510 -13.95 20.45 -14.26
C VAL A 510 -12.67 21.25 -14.41
N GLU A 511 -11.92 21.01 -15.50
CA GLU A 511 -10.69 21.76 -15.80
C GLU A 511 -10.99 23.25 -15.98
N TYR A 512 -12.06 23.57 -16.72
CA TYR A 512 -12.51 24.95 -16.95
C TYR A 512 -12.82 25.65 -15.61
N ALA A 513 -13.68 25.06 -14.79
CA ALA A 513 -14.05 25.64 -13.50
C ALA A 513 -12.83 25.79 -12.57
N ALA A 514 -11.92 24.80 -12.53
CA ALA A 514 -10.69 24.90 -11.74
C ALA A 514 -9.78 26.04 -12.21
N ARG A 515 -9.66 26.25 -13.53
CA ARG A 515 -8.87 27.35 -14.11
C ARG A 515 -9.49 28.72 -13.84
N LEU A 516 -10.81 28.84 -13.88
CA LEU A 516 -11.52 30.06 -13.45
C LEU A 516 -11.28 30.37 -11.97
N LEU A 517 -10.99 29.37 -11.15
CA LEU A 517 -10.63 29.54 -9.74
C LEU A 517 -9.11 29.74 -9.54
N GLY A 518 -8.32 29.88 -10.62
CA GLY A 518 -6.90 30.23 -10.52
C GLY A 518 -5.94 29.05 -10.41
N ARG A 519 -6.34 27.83 -10.80
CA ARG A 519 -5.45 26.65 -10.82
C ARG A 519 -4.12 26.91 -11.55
N ASN A 520 -4.18 27.61 -12.69
CA ASN A 520 -3.01 27.94 -13.51
C ASN A 520 -2.52 29.38 -13.27
N GLY A 521 -2.95 30.00 -12.16
CA GLY A 521 -2.67 31.40 -11.83
C GLY A 521 -3.82 32.36 -12.15
N VAL A 522 -3.79 33.53 -11.50
CA VAL A 522 -4.87 34.54 -11.60
C VAL A 522 -4.97 35.16 -12.99
N VAL A 523 -3.85 35.32 -13.69
CA VAL A 523 -3.84 35.87 -15.05
C VAL A 523 -4.58 34.94 -16.02
N ASP A 524 -4.31 33.62 -15.96
CA ASP A 524 -5.05 32.61 -16.74
C ASP A 524 -6.54 32.65 -16.41
N ALA A 525 -6.89 32.70 -15.11
CA ALA A 525 -8.28 32.77 -14.66
C ALA A 525 -9.04 33.98 -15.25
N ARG A 526 -8.45 35.18 -15.20
CA ARG A 526 -9.06 36.41 -15.72
C ARG A 526 -9.17 36.39 -17.24
N MET A 527 -8.14 35.93 -17.95
CA MET A 527 -8.17 35.84 -19.41
C MET A 527 -9.20 34.80 -19.88
N LEU A 528 -9.30 33.67 -19.18
CA LEU A 528 -10.32 32.67 -19.41
C LEU A 528 -11.72 33.23 -19.13
N GLY A 529 -11.93 33.89 -17.99
CA GLY A 529 -13.21 34.54 -17.66
C GLY A 529 -13.63 35.59 -18.68
N ARG A 530 -12.69 36.40 -19.17
CA ARG A 530 -12.94 37.37 -20.25
C ARG A 530 -13.33 36.67 -21.56
N ALA A 531 -12.63 35.60 -21.93
CA ALA A 531 -12.99 34.80 -23.10
C ALA A 531 -14.38 34.17 -22.94
N SER A 532 -14.74 33.69 -21.74
CA SER A 532 -16.08 33.17 -21.44
C SER A 532 -17.18 34.21 -21.62
N VAL A 533 -16.96 35.43 -21.12
CA VAL A 533 -17.91 36.55 -21.25
C VAL A 533 -18.12 36.90 -22.71
N PHE A 534 -17.06 37.01 -23.50
CA PHE A 534 -17.17 37.29 -24.93
C PHE A 534 -17.79 36.16 -25.74
N ALA A 535 -17.52 34.90 -25.37
CA ALA A 535 -18.07 33.76 -26.07
C ALA A 535 -19.58 33.61 -25.81
N CYS A 536 -19.99 33.68 -24.54
CA CYS A 536 -21.38 33.39 -24.17
C CYS A 536 -22.31 34.58 -24.35
N ASP A 537 -21.82 35.81 -24.12
CA ASP A 537 -22.57 37.06 -24.08
C ASP A 537 -23.94 37.01 -23.36
N THR A 538 -23.99 36.31 -22.22
CA THR A 538 -25.18 36.29 -21.36
C THR A 538 -24.94 37.08 -20.09
N ARG A 539 -26.01 37.72 -19.57
CA ARG A 539 -25.97 38.42 -18.28
C ARG A 539 -25.53 37.49 -17.14
N GLY A 540 -25.99 36.25 -17.13
CA GLY A 540 -25.63 35.26 -16.11
C GLY A 540 -24.13 34.94 -16.06
N VAL A 541 -23.47 34.80 -17.21
CA VAL A 541 -22.01 34.57 -17.28
C VAL A 541 -21.24 35.82 -16.88
N ARG A 542 -21.68 37.01 -17.31
CA ARG A 542 -21.08 38.30 -16.90
C ARG A 542 -21.11 38.48 -15.39
N ASP A 543 -22.28 38.34 -14.78
CA ASP A 543 -22.46 38.51 -13.34
C ASP A 543 -21.66 37.46 -12.55
N ALA A 544 -21.57 36.21 -13.05
CA ALA A 544 -20.79 35.15 -12.42
C ALA A 544 -19.27 35.43 -12.48
N VAL A 545 -18.74 35.85 -13.63
CA VAL A 545 -17.32 36.21 -13.77
C VAL A 545 -16.99 37.45 -12.93
N GLU A 546 -17.88 38.44 -12.88
CA GLU A 546 -17.70 39.62 -12.03
C GLU A 546 -17.66 39.25 -10.54
N ARG A 547 -18.52 38.33 -10.07
CA ARG A 547 -18.45 37.84 -8.68
C ARG A 547 -17.20 37.01 -8.38
N LEU A 548 -16.68 36.28 -9.37
CA LEU A 548 -15.46 35.47 -9.20
C LEU A 548 -14.20 36.33 -9.15
N HIS A 549 -14.03 37.26 -10.09
CA HIS A 549 -12.76 37.97 -10.33
C HIS A 549 -12.78 39.45 -9.95
N GLY A 550 -13.95 39.96 -9.56
CA GLY A 550 -14.22 41.38 -9.40
C GLY A 550 -14.48 42.07 -10.74
N GLY A 551 -15.26 43.14 -10.69
CA GLY A 551 -15.49 43.99 -11.85
C GLY A 551 -14.23 44.72 -12.30
N VAL A 552 -14.30 45.34 -13.47
CA VAL A 552 -13.28 46.28 -13.97
C VAL A 552 -13.71 47.72 -13.65
N SER A 553 -12.73 48.59 -13.42
CA SER A 553 -12.95 50.03 -13.32
C SER A 553 -13.26 50.64 -14.69
N ASP A 554 -13.73 51.88 -14.72
CA ASP A 554 -13.96 52.64 -15.95
C ASP A 554 -12.68 52.81 -16.80
N LYS A 555 -11.50 52.66 -16.17
CA LYS A 555 -10.18 52.70 -16.82
C LYS A 555 -9.72 51.32 -17.31
N GLY A 556 -10.55 50.29 -17.19
CA GLY A 556 -10.24 48.91 -17.61
C GLY A 556 -9.33 48.13 -16.65
N THR A 557 -9.02 48.70 -15.47
CA THR A 557 -8.19 48.00 -14.47
C THR A 557 -9.05 47.10 -13.56
N PRO A 558 -8.58 45.91 -13.16
CA PRO A 558 -9.30 45.07 -12.21
C PRO A 558 -9.51 45.77 -10.85
N LYS A 559 -10.73 45.70 -10.30
CA LYS A 559 -11.05 46.27 -8.98
C LYS A 559 -10.38 45.52 -7.82
N ILE A 560 -10.22 44.21 -7.95
CA ILE A 560 -9.53 43.34 -6.96
C ILE A 560 -8.09 43.11 -7.45
N ARG A 561 -7.10 43.25 -6.58
CA ARG A 561 -5.69 42.99 -6.93
C ARG A 561 -5.41 41.50 -7.03
N ASP A 562 -4.41 41.10 -7.82
CA ASP A 562 -4.15 39.68 -8.09
C ASP A 562 -3.76 38.86 -6.85
N GLY A 563 -2.95 39.42 -5.94
CA GLY A 563 -2.61 38.73 -4.68
C GLY A 563 -3.82 38.52 -3.75
N GLU A 564 -4.74 39.48 -3.73
CA GLU A 564 -5.99 39.40 -2.97
C GLU A 564 -6.95 38.37 -3.60
N LEU A 565 -7.08 38.41 -4.93
CA LEU A 565 -7.89 37.45 -5.68
C LEU A 565 -7.37 36.01 -5.51
N ALA A 566 -6.03 35.82 -5.53
CA ALA A 566 -5.42 34.52 -5.26
C ALA A 566 -5.79 33.99 -3.86
N GLY A 567 -5.81 34.86 -2.84
CA GLY A 567 -6.25 34.51 -1.49
C GLY A 567 -7.72 34.09 -1.43
N LEU A 568 -8.60 34.86 -2.09
CA LEU A 568 -10.05 34.61 -2.12
C LEU A 568 -10.42 33.31 -2.85
N LEU A 569 -9.67 32.95 -3.90
CA LEU A 569 -9.96 31.75 -4.71
C LEU A 569 -9.23 30.50 -4.20
N ARG A 570 -8.26 30.63 -3.31
CA ARG A 570 -7.43 29.49 -2.86
C ARG A 570 -8.24 28.33 -2.29
N ALA A 571 -9.23 28.63 -1.45
CA ALA A 571 -10.06 27.62 -0.80
C ALA A 571 -10.92 26.81 -1.82
N PRO A 572 -11.77 27.44 -2.66
CA PRO A 572 -12.53 26.69 -3.67
C PRO A 572 -11.63 26.06 -4.74
N MET A 573 -10.51 26.70 -5.11
CA MET A 573 -9.54 26.16 -6.06
C MET A 573 -8.96 24.85 -5.58
N ASN A 574 -8.50 24.76 -4.33
CA ASN A 574 -7.98 23.52 -3.75
C ASN A 574 -9.01 22.37 -3.83
N LYS A 575 -10.31 22.67 -3.70
CA LYS A 575 -11.36 21.64 -3.79
C LYS A 575 -11.59 21.17 -5.22
N MET A 576 -11.57 22.10 -6.18
CA MET A 576 -11.67 21.77 -7.60
C MET A 576 -10.41 21.08 -8.14
N ASP A 577 -9.23 21.37 -7.59
CA ASP A 577 -7.99 20.72 -8.00
C ASP A 577 -7.98 19.23 -7.65
N VAL A 578 -8.61 18.82 -6.54
CA VAL A 578 -8.83 17.40 -6.22
C VAL A 578 -9.62 16.71 -7.35
N LEU A 579 -10.72 17.31 -7.81
CA LEU A 579 -11.51 16.74 -8.92
C LEU A 579 -10.74 16.79 -10.25
N ALA A 580 -9.99 17.87 -10.51
CA ALA A 580 -9.22 18.03 -11.72
C ALA A 580 -7.97 17.14 -11.76
N SER A 581 -7.50 16.64 -10.61
CA SER A 581 -6.46 15.62 -10.51
C SER A 581 -7.00 14.20 -10.72
N ALA A 582 -8.31 13.99 -10.58
CA ALA A 582 -9.00 12.75 -10.93
C ALA A 582 -9.24 12.63 -12.45
N GLY A 583 -8.18 12.79 -13.25
CA GLY A 583 -8.25 12.89 -14.71
C GLY A 583 -8.90 11.70 -15.42
N ARG A 584 -8.93 10.51 -14.79
CA ARG A 584 -9.64 9.32 -15.32
C ARG A 584 -11.16 9.43 -15.20
N VAL A 585 -11.66 10.11 -14.17
CA VAL A 585 -13.10 10.30 -13.93
C VAL A 585 -13.69 11.23 -14.98
N PHE A 586 -12.97 12.29 -15.30
CA PHE A 586 -13.40 13.35 -16.21
C PHE A 586 -12.64 13.33 -17.55
N ALA A 587 -12.15 12.16 -17.96
CA ALA A 587 -11.38 12.00 -19.18
C ALA A 587 -12.15 12.54 -20.40
N PRO A 588 -11.53 13.37 -21.26
CA PRO A 588 -12.17 13.87 -22.47
C PRO A 588 -12.66 12.72 -23.35
N GLY A 589 -13.96 12.70 -23.67
CA GLY A 589 -14.58 11.63 -24.46
C GLY A 589 -15.12 10.43 -23.68
N ARG A 590 -14.92 10.38 -22.35
CA ARG A 590 -15.60 9.37 -21.52
C ARG A 590 -17.11 9.53 -21.64
N ARG A 591 -17.81 8.43 -21.91
CA ARG A 591 -19.27 8.44 -22.07
C ARG A 591 -19.94 8.77 -20.74
N VAL A 592 -20.75 9.83 -20.71
CA VAL A 592 -21.52 10.23 -19.52
C VAL A 592 -23.00 9.91 -19.72
N LEU A 593 -23.63 9.30 -18.72
CA LEU A 593 -25.04 8.91 -18.71
C LEU A 593 -25.76 9.58 -17.54
N SER A 594 -26.99 10.09 -17.76
CA SER A 594 -27.81 10.56 -16.65
C SER A 594 -28.63 9.42 -16.04
N TRP A 595 -28.98 9.52 -14.76
CA TRP A 595 -29.94 8.59 -14.13
C TRP A 595 -31.27 8.55 -14.87
N ALA A 596 -31.75 9.69 -15.38
CA ALA A 596 -32.97 9.74 -16.19
C ALA A 596 -32.85 8.91 -17.47
N SER A 597 -31.70 8.92 -18.13
CA SER A 597 -31.44 8.08 -19.31
C SER A 597 -31.36 6.59 -18.95
N VAL A 598 -30.77 6.26 -17.79
CA VAL A 598 -30.70 4.90 -17.25
C VAL A 598 -32.10 4.35 -16.98
N ILE A 599 -32.93 5.10 -16.24
CA ILE A 599 -34.31 4.73 -15.89
C ILE A 599 -35.20 4.64 -17.14
N ARG A 600 -35.09 5.59 -18.07
CA ARG A 600 -35.87 5.52 -19.32
C ARG A 600 -35.54 4.28 -20.13
N ARG A 601 -34.28 3.82 -20.08
CA ARG A 601 -33.87 2.60 -20.78
C ARG A 601 -34.40 1.34 -20.08
N SER A 602 -34.44 1.29 -18.75
CA SER A 602 -35.02 0.13 -18.02
C SER A 602 -36.50 -0.07 -18.32
N ALA A 603 -37.22 1.02 -18.63
CA ALA A 603 -38.63 0.96 -19.03
C ALA A 603 -38.88 0.34 -20.43
N HIS A 604 -37.86 0.22 -21.28
CA HIS A 604 -38.04 -0.19 -22.70
C HIS A 604 -37.15 -1.35 -23.15
N ALA A 605 -36.02 -1.60 -22.48
CA ALA A 605 -34.99 -2.53 -22.96
C ALA A 605 -34.44 -3.37 -21.81
N GLY A 606 -35.29 -4.19 -21.19
CA GLY A 606 -34.92 -5.10 -20.11
C GLY A 606 -34.32 -4.42 -18.87
N ASP A 607 -34.16 -5.21 -17.83
CA ASP A 607 -33.75 -4.76 -16.50
C ASP A 607 -32.37 -4.08 -16.50
N VAL A 608 -32.24 -2.92 -15.85
CA VAL A 608 -30.94 -2.23 -15.74
C VAL A 608 -30.30 -2.55 -14.39
N ARG A 609 -29.13 -3.19 -14.46
CA ARG A 609 -28.37 -3.68 -13.30
C ARG A 609 -26.99 -3.04 -13.36
N ILE A 610 -26.66 -2.17 -12.41
CA ILE A 610 -25.43 -1.36 -12.42
C ILE A 610 -24.64 -1.64 -11.15
N MET A 611 -23.35 -1.91 -11.32
CA MET A 611 -22.36 -1.84 -10.25
C MET A 611 -21.49 -0.60 -10.46
N VAL A 612 -21.38 0.23 -9.44
CA VAL A 612 -20.46 1.36 -9.37
C VAL A 612 -19.26 0.95 -8.53
N ASN A 613 -18.12 0.67 -9.18
CA ASN A 613 -16.86 0.40 -8.51
C ASN A 613 -16.14 1.71 -8.18
N LEU A 614 -15.84 1.92 -6.89
CA LEU A 614 -15.21 3.13 -6.37
C LEU A 614 -13.68 3.06 -6.26
N ILE A 615 -13.06 1.87 -6.40
CA ILE A 615 -11.60 1.65 -6.20
C ILE A 615 -10.94 0.94 -7.39
#